data_AF-A0A399GH90-F1
#
_entry.id   AF-A0A399GH90-F1
#
_cell.length_a   1.000
_cell.length_b   1.000
_cell.length_c   1.000
_cell.angle_alpha   90.00
_cell.angle_beta   90.00
_cell.angle_gamma   90.00
#
_symmetry.space_group_name_H-M   'P 1'
#
loop_
_entity.id
_entity.type
_entity.pdbx_description
1 polymer ?
#
loop_
_entity_poly.entity_id
_entity_poly.type
_entity_poly.pdbx_seq_one_letter_code
_entity_poly.pdbx_strand_id
1 'polypeptide(L)'
;MTITDAIHHAVLQVPASAWTVAVEPDGGIRDGAWAAELDGNVLKGRPQGMRLIVRKERPHPGAQLRLTDADGLRLTCFATNTTGEKIETLELRHRQRARAEDRIRTARATGLRNLPLHDAAQNRIWLEIVQLASTCWPGCRCSR
;
A
#
# COMPACT_ATOMS: atom_id res chain seq x y z
N MET A 1 1.66 7.63 -5.75
CA MET A 1 1.86 9.08 -5.95
C MET A 1 3.35 9.31 -6.17
N THR A 2 3.74 10.24 -7.04
CA THR A 2 5.16 10.53 -7.30
C THR A 2 5.72 11.41 -6.19
N ILE A 3 6.93 11.11 -5.70
CA ILE A 3 7.63 11.99 -4.76
C ILE A 3 8.14 13.20 -5.55
N THR A 4 7.65 14.38 -5.20
CA THR A 4 8.11 15.66 -5.77
C THR A 4 9.15 16.28 -4.85
N ASP A 5 9.94 17.24 -5.35
CA ASP A 5 10.95 17.95 -4.55
C ASP A 5 10.35 18.59 -3.29
N ALA A 6 9.14 19.14 -3.39
CA ALA A 6 8.42 19.69 -2.23
C ALA A 6 8.12 18.64 -1.15
N ILE A 7 7.79 17.40 -1.54
CA ILE A 7 7.56 16.30 -0.60
C ILE A 7 8.89 15.88 -0.01
N HIS A 8 9.93 15.74 -0.84
CA HIS A 8 11.27 15.39 -0.39
C HIS A 8 11.79 16.39 0.66
N HIS A 9 11.69 17.70 0.40
CA HIS A 9 12.05 18.74 1.37
C HIS A 9 11.25 18.66 2.67
N ALA A 10 9.94 18.42 2.59
CA ALA A 10 9.12 18.27 3.79
C ALA A 10 9.54 17.05 4.63
N VAL A 11 9.89 15.94 3.99
CA VAL A 11 10.38 14.73 4.68
C VAL A 11 11.65 14.99 5.48
N LEU A 12 12.57 15.78 4.95
CA LEU A 12 13.82 16.14 5.63
C LEU A 12 13.61 16.99 6.89
N GLN A 13 12.46 17.65 7.03
CA GLN A 13 12.11 18.45 8.21
C GLN A 13 11.33 17.65 9.27
N VAL A 14 10.96 16.39 8.99
CA VAL A 14 10.20 15.56 9.93
C VAL A 14 11.12 15.14 11.08
N PRO A 15 10.79 15.48 12.34
CA PRO A 15 11.62 15.11 13.48
C PRO A 15 11.64 13.59 13.67
N ALA A 16 12.74 13.08 14.23
CA ALA A 16 12.91 11.63 14.47
C ALA A 16 11.76 11.01 15.28
N SER A 17 11.19 11.78 16.24
CA SER A 17 10.08 11.36 17.09
C SER A 17 8.74 11.20 16.39
N ALA A 18 8.56 11.83 15.22
CA ALA A 18 7.31 11.71 14.43
C ALA A 18 7.27 10.46 13.55
N TRP A 19 8.40 9.75 13.42
CA TRP A 19 8.47 8.50 12.67
C TRP A 19 7.95 7.33 13.51
N THR A 20 6.89 6.69 13.02
CA THR A 20 6.33 5.47 13.59
C THR A 20 6.90 4.26 12.86
N VAL A 21 7.26 3.21 13.58
CA VAL A 21 7.70 1.95 12.97
C VAL A 21 6.56 1.29 12.19
N ALA A 22 6.87 0.69 11.04
CA ALA A 22 5.89 -0.10 10.32
C ALA A 22 5.62 -1.41 11.06
N VAL A 23 4.40 -1.92 10.94
CA VAL A 23 3.96 -3.17 11.58
C VAL A 23 3.62 -4.23 10.54
N GLU A 24 3.86 -5.48 10.90
CA GLU A 24 3.41 -6.65 10.17
C GLU A 24 1.97 -7.03 10.59
N PRO A 25 1.26 -7.84 9.77
CA PRO A 25 -0.13 -8.21 10.06
C PRO A 25 -0.36 -8.93 11.39
N ASP A 26 0.67 -9.63 11.89
CA ASP A 26 0.70 -10.33 13.17
C ASP A 26 0.95 -9.40 14.37
N GLY A 27 1.16 -8.10 14.12
CA GLY A 27 1.52 -7.10 15.12
C GLY A 27 3.02 -7.01 15.38
N GLY A 28 3.84 -7.79 14.67
CA GLY A 28 5.30 -7.69 14.73
C GLY A 28 5.81 -6.36 14.17
N ILE A 29 6.96 -5.91 14.66
CA ILE A 29 7.62 -4.71 14.12
C ILE A 29 8.36 -5.11 12.84
N ARG A 30 8.16 -4.34 11.77
CA ARG A 30 8.92 -4.49 10.53
C ARG A 30 10.21 -3.70 10.62
N ASP A 31 11.33 -4.40 10.71
CA ASP A 31 12.64 -3.76 10.71
C ASP A 31 12.93 -3.04 9.37
N GLY A 32 13.56 -1.88 9.45
CA GLY A 32 13.95 -1.09 8.29
C GLY A 32 12.82 -0.32 7.60
N ALA A 33 11.62 -0.22 8.19
CA ALA A 33 10.50 0.53 7.61
C ALA A 33 9.81 1.43 8.64
N TRP A 34 9.53 2.68 8.23
CA TRP A 34 8.89 3.69 9.07
C TRP A 34 7.91 4.52 8.27
N ALA A 35 6.91 5.06 8.95
CA ALA A 35 5.92 5.96 8.38
C ALA A 35 5.75 7.23 9.21
N ALA A 36 5.44 8.34 8.55
CA ALA A 36 5.14 9.62 9.17
C ALA A 36 4.05 10.33 8.38
N GLU A 37 3.32 11.21 9.04
CA GLU A 37 2.33 12.08 8.40
C GLU A 37 2.96 13.44 8.09
N LEU A 38 2.76 13.91 6.87
CA LEU A 38 3.21 15.23 6.42
C LEU A 38 2.06 16.24 6.50
N ASP A 39 2.39 17.48 6.85
CA ASP A 39 1.42 18.53 7.14
C ASP A 39 1.43 19.70 6.12
N GLY A 40 0.42 20.57 6.30
CA GLY A 40 0.36 21.96 5.85
C GLY A 40 0.78 22.26 4.41
N ASN A 41 2.07 22.46 4.19
CA ASN A 41 2.59 23.05 2.95
C ASN A 41 2.46 22.12 1.73
N VAL A 42 2.64 20.81 1.92
CA VAL A 42 2.52 19.83 0.81
C VAL A 42 1.06 19.54 0.44
N LEU A 43 0.12 19.94 1.30
CA LEU A 43 -1.31 19.76 1.11
C LEU A 43 -2.00 21.01 0.52
N LYS A 44 -1.25 22.09 0.24
CA LYS A 44 -1.81 23.30 -0.36
C LYS A 44 -2.45 22.99 -1.72
N GLY A 45 -3.72 23.37 -1.87
CA GLY A 45 -4.52 23.09 -3.08
C GLY A 45 -5.14 21.68 -3.13
N ARG A 46 -5.02 20.88 -2.07
CA ARG A 46 -5.72 19.59 -1.93
C ARG A 46 -7.08 19.76 -1.25
N PRO A 47 -8.03 18.82 -1.44
CA PRO A 47 -9.29 18.80 -0.73
C PRO A 47 -9.10 18.83 0.80
N GLN A 48 -10.01 19.50 1.50
CA GLN A 48 -10.01 19.54 2.96
C GLN A 48 -10.10 18.13 3.55
N GLY A 49 -9.33 17.87 4.62
CA GLY A 49 -9.27 16.56 5.28
C GLY A 49 -8.38 15.54 4.55
N MET A 50 -7.70 15.93 3.47
CA MET A 50 -6.69 15.08 2.84
C MET A 50 -5.45 15.02 3.73
N ARG A 51 -5.02 13.81 4.06
CA ARG A 51 -3.81 13.46 4.81
C ARG A 51 -2.79 12.88 3.85
N LEU A 52 -1.52 13.14 4.10
CA LEU A 52 -0.41 12.59 3.32
C LEU A 52 0.50 11.78 4.22
N ILE A 53 0.55 10.47 3.98
CA ILE A 53 1.43 9.56 4.73
C ILE A 53 2.64 9.25 3.86
N VAL A 54 3.82 9.46 4.43
CA VAL A 54 5.11 9.09 3.86
C VAL A 54 5.61 7.82 4.52
N ARG A 55 6.26 6.98 3.74
CA ARG A 55 6.96 5.78 4.17
C ARG A 55 8.41 5.87 3.71
N LYS A 56 9.33 5.56 4.62
CA LYS A 56 10.74 5.30 4.32
C LYS A 56 11.03 3.82 4.57
N GLU A 57 11.64 3.14 3.60
CA GLU A 57 11.94 1.72 3.68
C GLU A 57 13.38 1.45 3.24
N ARG A 58 14.06 0.53 3.92
CA ARG A 58 15.39 0.09 3.53
C ARG A 58 15.31 -0.62 2.18
N PRO A 59 16.02 -0.13 1.15
CA PRO A 59 16.03 -0.75 -0.15
C PRO A 59 16.64 -2.15 -0.06
N HIS A 60 16.14 -3.08 -0.89
CA HIS A 60 16.80 -4.36 -1.05
C HIS A 60 18.21 -4.18 -1.63
N PRO A 61 19.16 -5.07 -1.30
CA PRO A 61 20.51 -5.04 -1.88
C PRO A 61 20.45 -4.96 -3.42
N GLY A 62 21.14 -3.98 -3.99
CA GLY A 62 21.15 -3.74 -5.45
C GLY A 62 20.00 -2.89 -5.99
N ALA A 63 19.10 -2.39 -5.14
CA ALA A 63 18.08 -1.44 -5.57
C ALA A 63 18.70 -0.09 -5.94
N GLN A 64 18.38 0.42 -7.14
CA GLN A 64 18.78 1.74 -7.57
C GLN A 64 17.92 2.80 -6.88
N LEU A 65 18.56 3.73 -6.16
CA LEU A 65 17.90 4.85 -5.51
C LEU A 65 17.62 5.97 -6.50
N ARG A 66 16.53 6.69 -6.24
CA ARG A 66 16.14 7.90 -6.95
C ARG A 66 16.77 9.11 -6.25
N LEU A 67 16.90 10.22 -6.97
CA LEU A 67 17.35 11.49 -6.42
C LEU A 67 16.49 11.95 -5.21
N THR A 68 15.22 11.54 -5.19
CA THR A 68 14.25 11.87 -4.15
C THR A 68 14.27 10.91 -2.96
N ASP A 69 15.18 9.94 -2.92
CA ASP A 69 15.36 9.07 -1.75
C ASP A 69 16.22 9.79 -0.70
N ALA A 70 15.85 9.67 0.57
CA ALA A 70 16.51 10.39 1.68
C ALA A 70 17.20 9.39 2.61
N ASP A 71 18.37 9.75 3.14
CA ASP A 71 19.13 8.93 4.09
C ASP A 71 19.45 7.50 3.60
N GLY A 72 19.54 7.30 2.29
CA GLY A 72 19.71 5.97 1.68
C GLY A 72 18.47 5.06 1.81
N LEU A 73 17.33 5.62 2.19
CA LEU A 73 16.05 4.93 2.33
C LEU A 73 15.11 5.33 1.19
N ARG A 74 14.40 4.34 0.66
CA ARG A 74 13.44 4.57 -0.41
C ARG A 74 12.22 5.29 0.14
N LEU A 75 11.87 6.43 -0.46
CA LEU A 75 10.67 7.17 -0.08
C LEU A 75 9.47 6.75 -0.95
N THR A 76 8.34 6.55 -0.31
CA THR A 76 7.03 6.33 -0.96
C THR A 76 5.97 7.11 -0.21
N CYS A 77 4.98 7.64 -0.90
CA CYS A 77 3.90 8.39 -0.27
C CYS A 77 2.52 7.99 -0.82
N PHE A 78 1.52 8.07 0.05
CA PHE A 78 0.13 7.86 -0.31
C PHE A 78 -0.76 8.84 0.43
N ALA A 79 -1.84 9.22 -0.23
CA ALA A 79 -2.82 10.12 0.36
C ALA A 79 -4.05 9.36 0.83
N THR A 80 -4.65 9.84 1.91
CA THR A 80 -5.86 9.26 2.50
C THR A 80 -6.72 10.35 3.12
N ASN A 81 -8.02 10.15 3.22
CA ASN A 81 -8.94 10.98 3.99
C ASN A 81 -9.50 10.24 5.22
N THR A 82 -8.96 9.07 5.53
CA THR A 82 -9.38 8.26 6.69
C THR A 82 -9.03 8.98 7.99
N THR A 83 -10.01 9.17 8.86
CA THR A 83 -9.85 9.77 10.20
C THR A 83 -9.84 8.70 11.29
N GLY A 84 -9.15 8.95 12.41
CA GLY A 84 -9.20 8.09 13.61
C GLY A 84 -8.35 6.81 13.55
N GLU A 85 -7.81 6.43 12.39
CA GLU A 85 -6.83 5.36 12.27
C GLU A 85 -5.40 5.85 12.54
N LYS A 86 -4.63 5.02 13.25
CA LYS A 86 -3.21 5.26 13.52
C LYS A 86 -2.37 5.12 12.25
N ILE A 87 -1.20 5.75 12.22
CA ILE A 87 -0.33 5.82 11.04
C ILE A 87 0.12 4.42 10.61
N GLU A 88 0.48 3.56 11.56
CA GLU A 88 0.92 2.18 11.30
C GLU A 88 -0.19 1.33 10.68
N THR A 89 -1.44 1.53 11.08
CA THR A 89 -2.61 0.83 10.52
C THR A 89 -2.87 1.29 9.08
N LEU A 90 -2.77 2.59 8.83
CA LEU A 90 -2.95 3.17 7.49
C LEU A 90 -1.85 2.71 6.53
N GLU A 91 -0.59 2.70 6.99
CA GLU A 91 0.55 2.18 6.23
C GLU A 91 0.34 0.70 5.88
N LEU A 92 0.02 -0.13 6.87
CA LEU A 92 -0.19 -1.56 6.66
C LEU A 92 -1.32 -1.82 5.67
N ARG A 93 -2.46 -1.14 5.84
CA ARG A 93 -3.60 -1.23 4.92
C ARG A 93 -3.22 -0.83 3.50
N HIS A 94 -2.45 0.24 3.33
CA HIS A 94 -1.95 0.65 2.03
C HIS A 94 -1.00 -0.38 1.43
N ARG A 95 -0.04 -0.91 2.20
CA ARG A 95 0.90 -1.96 1.77
C ARG A 95 0.16 -3.22 1.32
N GLN A 96 -0.87 -3.63 2.06
CA GLN A 96 -1.68 -4.79 1.72
C GLN A 96 -2.53 -4.60 0.45
N ARG A 97 -2.77 -3.36 0.00
CA ARG A 97 -3.50 -3.10 -1.25
C ARG A 97 -2.82 -3.76 -2.45
N ALA A 98 -1.49 -3.88 -2.45
CA ALA A 98 -0.74 -4.57 -3.51
C ALA A 98 -1.19 -6.03 -3.71
N ARG A 99 -1.71 -6.69 -2.67
CA ARG A 99 -2.23 -8.07 -2.77
C ARG A 99 -3.42 -8.20 -3.71
N ALA A 100 -4.16 -7.12 -3.96
CA ALA A 100 -5.25 -7.14 -4.92
C ALA A 100 -4.74 -7.44 -6.34
N GLU A 101 -3.60 -6.87 -6.74
CA GLU A 101 -3.01 -7.13 -8.06
C GLU A 101 -2.52 -8.56 -8.18
N ASP A 102 -1.88 -9.11 -7.15
CA ASP A 102 -1.44 -10.50 -7.14
C ASP A 102 -2.63 -11.46 -7.19
N ARG A 103 -3.74 -11.16 -6.49
CA ARG A 103 -4.99 -11.94 -6.58
C ARG A 103 -5.59 -11.90 -7.99
N ILE A 104 -5.65 -10.72 -8.61
CA ILE A 104 -6.13 -10.57 -9.99
C ILE A 104 -5.21 -11.33 -10.95
N ARG A 105 -3.89 -11.26 -10.75
CA ARG A 105 -2.90 -11.97 -11.58
C ARG A 105 -3.08 -13.48 -11.50
N THR A 106 -3.22 -14.02 -10.28
CA THR A 106 -3.48 -15.44 -10.06
C THR A 106 -4.81 -15.87 -10.68
N ALA A 107 -5.89 -15.11 -10.46
CA ALA A 107 -7.20 -15.43 -11.03
C ALA A 107 -7.15 -15.44 -12.57
N ARG A 108 -6.46 -14.47 -13.18
CA ARG A 108 -6.23 -14.44 -14.63
C ARG A 108 -5.41 -15.64 -15.12
N ALA A 109 -4.40 -16.06 -14.37
CA ALA A 109 -3.59 -17.24 -14.69
C ALA A 109 -4.41 -18.54 -14.60
N THR A 110 -5.40 -18.60 -13.71
CA THR A 110 -6.26 -19.78 -13.50
C THR A 110 -7.56 -19.74 -14.32
N GLY A 111 -7.66 -18.90 -15.35
CA GLY A 111 -8.75 -18.94 -16.33
C GLY A 111 -9.67 -17.72 -16.36
N LEU A 112 -9.58 -16.76 -15.41
CA LEU A 112 -10.41 -15.54 -15.38
C LEU A 112 -10.13 -14.57 -16.56
N ARG A 113 -9.23 -14.91 -17.49
CA ARG A 113 -9.02 -14.14 -18.72
C ARG A 113 -10.17 -14.28 -19.71
N ASN A 114 -10.86 -15.41 -19.71
CA ASN A 114 -11.95 -15.71 -20.63
C ASN A 114 -13.19 -16.11 -19.82
N LEU A 115 -14.34 -15.57 -20.19
CA LEU A 115 -15.62 -16.00 -19.63
C LEU A 115 -15.99 -17.34 -20.29
N PRO A 116 -16.14 -18.43 -19.53
CA PRO A 116 -16.26 -19.77 -20.11
C PRO A 116 -17.63 -20.07 -20.72
N LEU A 117 -18.66 -19.27 -20.42
CA LEU A 117 -20.04 -19.53 -20.82
C LEU A 117 -20.52 -18.47 -21.81
N HIS A 118 -21.50 -18.82 -22.64
CA HIS A 118 -22.04 -17.90 -23.66
C HIS A 118 -23.01 -16.87 -23.09
N ASP A 119 -23.65 -17.17 -21.96
CA ASP A 119 -24.64 -16.31 -21.34
C ASP A 119 -24.07 -15.51 -20.15
N ALA A 120 -24.49 -14.26 -20.02
CA ALA A 120 -24.00 -13.35 -18.99
C ALA A 120 -24.45 -13.75 -17.57
N ALA A 121 -25.67 -14.28 -17.41
CA ALA A 121 -26.17 -14.72 -16.10
C ALA A 121 -25.41 -15.96 -15.61
N GLN A 122 -25.10 -16.88 -16.51
CA GLN A 122 -24.28 -18.05 -16.16
C GLN A 122 -22.85 -17.66 -15.76
N ASN A 123 -22.23 -16.74 -16.51
CA ASN A 123 -20.90 -16.23 -16.16
C ASN A 123 -20.90 -15.48 -14.82
N ARG A 124 -21.99 -14.78 -14.46
CA ARG A 124 -22.12 -14.15 -13.14
C ARG A 124 -22.06 -15.20 -12.03
N ILE A 125 -22.80 -16.29 -12.13
CA ILE A 125 -22.76 -17.39 -11.15
C ILE A 125 -21.35 -17.99 -11.07
N TRP A 126 -20.71 -18.21 -12.21
CA TRP A 126 -19.33 -18.71 -12.26
C TRP A 126 -18.34 -17.76 -11.58
N LEU A 127 -18.47 -16.45 -11.77
CA LEU A 127 -17.64 -15.44 -11.09
C LEU A 127 -17.80 -15.48 -9.57
N GLU A 128 -19.03 -15.62 -9.06
CA GLU A 128 -19.29 -15.75 -7.62
C GLU A 128 -18.62 -17.02 -7.05
N ILE A 129 -18.68 -18.15 -7.78
CA ILE A 129 -18.01 -19.40 -7.38
C ILE A 129 -16.48 -19.19 -7.33
N VAL A 130 -15.89 -18.54 -8.33
CA VAL A 130 -14.46 -18.23 -8.36
C VAL A 130 -14.07 -17.31 -7.21
N GLN A 131 -14.89 -16.32 -6.87
CA GLN A 131 -14.65 -15.41 -5.75
C GLN A 131 -14.68 -16.14 -4.40
N LEU A 132 -15.64 -17.04 -4.19
CA LEU A 132 -15.70 -17.90 -3.01
C LEU A 132 -14.47 -18.81 -2.92
N ALA A 133 -14.10 -19.48 -4.02
CA ALA A 133 -12.93 -20.35 -4.06
C ALA A 133 -11.63 -19.59 -3.72
N SER A 134 -11.47 -18.39 -4.28
CA SER A 134 -10.31 -17.52 -4.03
C SER A 134 -10.22 -17.06 -2.57
N THR A 135 -11.36 -16.89 -1.89
CA THR A 135 -11.42 -16.54 -0.46
C THR A 135 -11.12 -17.74 0.44
N CYS A 136 -11.47 -18.94 -0.01
CA CYS A 136 -11.29 -20.19 0.74
C CYS A 136 -9.87 -20.78 0.67
N TRP A 137 -9.06 -20.38 -0.32
CA TRP A 137 -7.72 -20.92 -0.54
C TRP A 137 -6.75 -20.60 0.63
N PRO A 138 -6.06 -21.59 1.24
CA PRO A 138 -5.16 -21.39 2.39
C PRO A 138 -4.01 -20.41 2.12
N GLY A 139 -3.44 -20.43 0.91
CA GLY A 139 -2.42 -19.46 0.49
C GLY A 139 -2.91 -18.00 0.41
N CYS A 140 -4.22 -17.76 0.47
CA CYS A 140 -4.81 -16.42 0.61
C CYS A 140 -5.00 -15.99 2.08
N ARG A 141 -4.81 -16.90 3.05
CA ARG A 141 -4.96 -16.68 4.50
C ARG A 141 -3.65 -16.66 5.29
N CYS A 142 -2.50 -16.99 4.69
CA CYS A 142 -1.20 -17.08 5.37
C CYS A 142 -0.53 -15.72 5.70
N SER A 143 -1.30 -14.69 6.04
CA SER A 143 -0.74 -13.44 6.56
C SER A 143 -1.60 -12.88 7.70
N ARG A 144 -2.06 -13.76 8.58
CA ARG A 144 -2.42 -13.36 9.94
C ARG A 144 -1.20 -13.54 10.81
#